data_AF-A0A4Q2RMH0-F1
#
_entry.id   AF-A0A4Q2RMH0-F1
#
_cell.length_a   1.000
_cell.length_b   1.000
_cell.length_c   1.000
_cell.angle_alpha   90.00
_cell.angle_beta   90.00
_cell.angle_gamma   90.00
#
_symmetry.space_group_name_H-M   'P 1'
#
loop_
_entity.id
_entity.type
_entity.pdbx_description
1 polymer ?
#
loop_
_entity_poly.entity_id
_entity_poly.type
_entity_poly.pdbx_seq_one_letter_code
_entity_poly.pdbx_strand_id
1 'polypeptide(L)'
;MTTTTIVIIIVVVLVVAAVAALLINKRNKDAKIAHAEELRGQAASQAQTTIAPAQQDAAEAERKAEEARLQAERAEAEAREAQVAAQQVEAEHEAQVRDADRLDPRVDHRSDDYSPQVPGSVDQQPTPPSEANRAPETSHETTHETTPEAAPETTHETAPEQPTTADEQARTPGLPQRTRGAQEMPGKPIEKTDDGGGWFTRKDSDKA
;
A
#
# COMPACT_ATOMS: atom_id res chain seq x y z
N MET A 1 11.54 -73.47 46.95
CA MET A 1 12.35 -72.25 47.12
C MET A 1 12.02 -71.64 48.47
N THR A 2 13.02 -71.22 49.24
CA THR A 2 12.77 -70.58 50.54
C THR A 2 12.54 -69.08 50.33
N THR A 3 11.78 -68.45 51.21
CA THR A 3 11.48 -67.01 51.19
C THR A 3 12.76 -66.17 51.06
N THR A 4 13.86 -66.61 51.69
CA THR A 4 15.18 -65.98 51.60
C THR A 4 15.75 -65.94 50.18
N THR A 5 15.57 -67.00 49.38
CA THR A 5 16.06 -67.03 47.99
C THR A 5 15.29 -66.04 47.12
N ILE A 6 13.98 -65.92 47.33
CA ILE A 6 13.12 -64.99 46.60
C ILE A 6 13.51 -63.54 46.92
N VAL A 7 13.75 -63.21 48.19
CA VAL A 7 14.16 -61.86 48.62
C VAL A 7 15.49 -61.46 47.99
N ILE A 8 16.49 -62.36 47.97
CA ILE A 8 17.79 -62.08 47.35
C ILE A 8 17.64 -61.78 45.85
N ILE A 9 16.84 -62.57 45.13
CA ILE A 9 16.60 -62.35 43.70
C ILE A 9 15.98 -60.98 43.44
N ILE A 10 14.96 -60.59 44.23
CA ILE A 10 14.30 -59.29 44.09
C ILE A 10 15.29 -58.13 44.31
N VAL A 11 16.13 -58.22 45.34
CA VAL A 11 17.13 -57.18 45.62
C VAL A 11 18.14 -57.06 44.48
N VAL A 12 18.63 -58.18 43.95
CA VAL A 12 19.56 -58.18 42.81
C VAL A 12 18.89 -57.54 41.57
N VAL A 13 17.65 -57.90 41.28
CA VAL A 13 16.90 -57.31 40.14
C VAL A 13 16.71 -55.80 40.31
N LEU A 14 16.38 -55.32 41.52
CA LEU A 14 16.23 -53.89 41.80
C LEU A 14 17.55 -53.12 41.63
N VAL A 15 18.66 -53.69 42.09
CA VAL A 15 19.99 -53.07 41.91
C VAL A 15 20.33 -52.98 40.42
N VAL A 16 20.11 -54.04 39.65
CA VAL A 16 20.36 -54.03 38.20
C VAL A 16 19.45 -53.01 37.49
N ALA A 17 18.17 -52.94 37.85
CA ALA A 17 17.23 -51.97 37.29
C ALA A 17 17.63 -50.52 37.60
N ALA A 18 18.09 -50.24 38.83
CA ALA A 18 18.54 -48.90 39.23
C ALA A 18 19.78 -48.46 38.44
N VAL A 19 20.76 -49.36 38.24
CA VAL A 19 21.95 -49.07 37.44
C VAL A 19 21.58 -48.82 35.98
N ALA A 20 20.69 -49.64 35.40
CA ALA A 20 20.20 -49.45 34.03
C ALA A 20 19.50 -48.08 33.86
N ALA A 21 18.64 -47.70 34.80
CA ALA A 21 17.92 -46.43 34.76
C ALA A 21 18.87 -45.22 34.81
N LEU A 22 19.93 -45.26 35.63
CA LEU A 22 20.92 -44.19 35.70
C LEU A 22 21.70 -44.01 34.39
N LEU A 23 22.08 -45.11 33.74
CA LEU A 23 22.77 -45.08 32.45
C LEU A 23 21.89 -44.47 31.35
N ILE A 24 20.60 -44.85 31.31
CA ILE A 24 19.64 -44.30 30.36
C ILE A 24 19.43 -42.80 30.61
N ASN A 25 19.29 -42.39 31.88
CA ASN A 25 19.10 -40.98 32.23
C ASN A 25 20.32 -40.13 31.87
N LYS A 26 21.54 -40.66 32.05
CA LYS A 26 22.77 -39.96 31.65
C LYS A 26 22.80 -39.77 30.13
N ARG A 27 22.53 -40.83 29.35
CA ARG A 27 22.47 -40.76 27.88
C ARG A 27 21.39 -39.81 27.37
N ASN A 28 20.23 -39.77 28.01
CA ASN A 28 19.16 -38.85 27.63
C ASN A 28 19.53 -37.38 27.89
N LYS A 29 20.31 -37.09 28.94
CA LYS A 29 20.80 -35.73 29.20
C LYS A 29 21.81 -35.31 28.14
N ASP A 30 22.77 -36.18 27.82
CA ASP A 30 23.79 -35.91 26.80
C ASP A 30 23.12 -35.72 25.42
N ALA A 31 22.12 -36.54 25.08
CA ALA A 31 21.35 -36.40 23.83
C ALA A 31 20.56 -35.09 23.77
N LYS A 32 19.94 -34.66 24.89
CA LYS A 32 19.23 -33.38 24.96
C LYS A 32 20.16 -32.19 24.81
N ILE A 33 21.36 -32.26 25.39
CA ILE A 33 22.38 -31.22 25.26
C ILE A 33 22.86 -31.14 23.80
N ALA A 34 23.20 -32.28 23.19
CA ALA A 34 23.62 -32.34 21.79
C ALA A 34 22.54 -31.80 20.84
N HIS A 35 21.28 -32.17 21.05
CA HIS A 35 20.15 -31.66 20.25
C HIS A 35 19.93 -30.16 20.44
N ALA A 36 20.14 -29.62 21.65
CA ALA A 36 20.06 -28.19 21.90
C ALA A 36 21.20 -27.41 21.21
N GLU A 37 22.41 -27.98 21.17
CA GLU A 37 23.54 -27.40 20.44
C GLU A 37 23.30 -27.44 18.92
N GLU A 38 22.75 -28.54 18.40
CA GLU A 38 22.37 -28.66 17.00
C GLU A 38 21.30 -27.62 16.61
N LEU A 39 20.24 -27.45 17.41
CA LEU A 39 19.23 -26.41 17.20
C LEU A 39 19.82 -25.00 17.23
N ARG A 40 20.75 -24.73 18.14
CA ARG A 40 21.46 -23.43 18.19
C ARG A 40 22.33 -23.23 16.95
N GLY A 41 23.01 -24.27 16.48
CA GLY A 41 23.82 -24.24 15.26
C GLY A 41 22.96 -24.01 14.01
N GLN A 42 21.83 -24.71 13.89
CA GLN A 42 20.87 -24.54 12.79
C GLN A 42 20.23 -23.14 12.80
N ALA A 43 19.86 -22.64 13.98
CA ALA A 43 19.32 -21.28 14.11
C ALA A 43 20.37 -20.23 13.75
N ALA A 44 21.63 -20.41 14.15
CA ALA A 44 22.72 -19.50 13.82
C ALA A 44 23.05 -19.49 12.32
N SER A 45 23.06 -20.66 11.67
CA SER A 45 23.30 -20.75 10.23
C SER A 45 22.14 -20.16 9.42
N GLN A 46 20.89 -20.46 9.81
CA GLN A 46 19.71 -19.89 9.17
C GLN A 46 19.62 -18.37 9.38
N ALA A 47 19.98 -17.87 10.56
CA ALA A 47 20.07 -16.45 10.86
C ALA A 47 21.11 -15.76 9.98
N GLN A 48 22.29 -16.37 9.77
CA GLN A 48 23.30 -15.81 8.86
C GLN A 48 22.82 -15.73 7.41
N THR A 49 22.09 -16.75 6.93
CA THR A 49 21.58 -16.75 5.56
C THR A 49 20.40 -15.80 5.36
N THR A 50 19.58 -15.53 6.38
CA THR A 50 18.33 -14.77 6.23
C THR A 50 18.42 -13.34 6.75
N ILE A 51 19.10 -13.11 7.87
CA ILE A 51 19.16 -11.78 8.51
C ILE A 51 20.10 -10.86 7.75
N ALA A 52 21.25 -11.35 7.29
CA ALA A 52 22.21 -10.54 6.53
C ALA A 52 21.62 -9.94 5.24
N PRO A 53 20.98 -10.71 4.34
CA PRO A 53 20.33 -10.12 3.16
C PRO A 53 19.14 -9.25 3.54
N ALA A 54 18.32 -9.63 4.54
CA ALA A 54 17.20 -8.78 4.97
C ALA A 54 17.67 -7.41 5.50
N GLN A 55 18.82 -7.34 6.17
CA GLN A 55 19.42 -6.06 6.59
C GLN A 55 19.97 -5.26 5.41
N GLN A 56 20.55 -5.93 4.42
CA GLN A 56 21.02 -5.27 3.18
C GLN A 56 19.83 -4.69 2.40
N ASP A 57 18.77 -5.47 2.22
CA ASP A 57 17.53 -5.05 1.56
C ASP A 57 16.89 -3.86 2.31
N ALA A 58 16.87 -3.90 3.65
CA ALA A 58 16.38 -2.79 4.46
C ALA A 58 17.21 -1.51 4.25
N ALA A 59 18.54 -1.62 4.27
CA ALA A 59 19.44 -0.49 4.03
C ALA A 59 19.33 0.05 2.58
N GLU A 60 19.09 -0.81 1.60
CA GLU A 60 18.79 -0.41 0.22
C GLU A 60 17.46 0.32 0.10
N ALA A 61 16.42 -0.17 0.76
CA ALA A 61 15.12 0.47 0.80
C ALA A 61 15.18 1.86 1.47
N GLU A 62 15.95 2.00 2.55
CA GLU A 62 16.18 3.28 3.23
C GLU A 62 16.89 4.28 2.29
N ARG A 63 17.98 3.87 1.63
CA ARG A 63 18.67 4.72 0.65
C ARG A 63 17.76 5.17 -0.48
N LYS A 64 16.96 4.25 -1.04
CA LYS A 64 16.00 4.58 -2.10
C LYS A 64 14.93 5.56 -1.62
N ALA A 65 14.48 5.44 -0.37
CA ALA A 65 13.53 6.36 0.22
C ALA A 65 14.14 7.77 0.41
N GLU A 66 15.40 7.86 0.81
CA GLU A 66 16.12 9.13 0.91
C GLU A 66 16.32 9.79 -0.46
N GLU A 67 16.71 9.01 -1.47
CA GLU A 67 16.83 9.51 -2.85
C GLU A 67 15.50 10.05 -3.38
N ALA A 68 14.40 9.34 -3.14
CA ALA A 68 13.07 9.78 -3.54
C ALA A 68 12.66 11.10 -2.85
N ARG A 69 13.01 11.27 -1.57
CA ARG A 69 12.76 12.53 -0.84
C ARG A 69 13.56 13.69 -1.42
N LEU A 70 14.84 13.47 -1.73
CA LEU A 70 15.68 14.50 -2.35
C LEU A 70 15.16 14.89 -3.74
N GLN A 71 14.67 13.93 -4.53
CA GLN A 71 14.06 14.23 -5.83
C GLN A 71 12.76 15.02 -5.69
N ALA A 72 11.91 14.67 -4.72
CA ALA A 72 10.68 15.40 -4.44
C ALA A 72 10.98 16.85 -4.02
N GLU A 73 11.96 17.05 -3.13
CA GLU A 73 12.37 18.39 -2.69
C GLU A 73 12.89 19.25 -3.85
N ARG A 74 13.67 18.67 -4.76
CA ARG A 74 14.13 19.37 -5.97
C ARG A 74 12.97 19.75 -6.89
N ALA A 75 12.04 18.83 -7.12
CA ALA A 75 10.88 19.11 -7.96
C ALA A 75 9.98 20.20 -7.34
N GLU A 76 9.83 20.22 -6.01
CA GLU A 76 9.12 21.29 -5.32
C GLU A 76 9.83 22.64 -5.43
N ALA A 77 11.16 22.67 -5.31
CA ALA A 77 11.95 23.88 -5.48
C ALA A 77 11.79 24.43 -6.91
N GLU A 78 11.94 23.57 -7.92
CA GLU A 78 11.76 23.94 -9.33
C GLU A 78 10.35 24.46 -9.62
N ALA A 79 9.32 23.81 -9.06
CA ALA A 79 7.95 24.28 -9.20
C ALA A 79 7.72 25.66 -8.57
N ARG A 80 8.34 25.94 -7.40
CA ARG A 80 8.28 27.26 -6.77
C ARG A 80 9.00 28.32 -7.58
N GLU A 81 10.19 28.01 -8.11
CA GLU A 81 10.94 28.90 -8.99
C GLU A 81 10.14 29.22 -10.26
N ALA A 82 9.53 28.22 -10.89
CA ALA A 82 8.68 28.41 -12.06
C ALA A 82 7.45 29.29 -11.76
N GLN A 83 6.81 29.11 -10.59
CA GLN A 83 5.70 29.95 -10.17
C GLN A 83 6.12 31.41 -9.96
N VAL A 84 7.26 31.63 -9.30
CA VAL A 84 7.82 32.97 -9.09
C VAL A 84 8.19 33.62 -10.43
N ALA A 85 8.80 32.87 -11.35
CA ALA A 85 9.12 33.37 -12.68
C ALA A 85 7.85 33.74 -13.48
N ALA A 86 6.81 32.90 -13.42
CA ALA A 86 5.52 33.20 -14.05
C ALA A 86 4.90 34.49 -13.50
N GLN A 87 4.89 34.68 -12.17
CA GLN A 87 4.39 35.90 -11.53
C GLN A 87 5.21 37.14 -11.92
N GLN A 88 6.54 37.00 -12.08
CA GLN A 88 7.37 38.11 -12.55
C GLN A 88 7.02 38.52 -13.98
N VAL A 89 6.86 37.56 -14.88
CA VAL A 89 6.47 37.83 -16.28
C VAL A 89 5.09 38.49 -16.33
N GLU A 90 4.14 38.03 -15.52
CA GLU A 90 2.81 38.65 -15.42
C GLU A 90 2.90 40.10 -14.91
N ALA A 91 3.68 40.35 -13.86
CA ALA A 91 3.87 41.68 -13.30
C ALA A 91 4.56 42.64 -14.30
N GLU A 92 5.56 42.15 -15.05
CA GLU A 92 6.23 42.91 -16.11
C GLU A 92 5.26 43.26 -17.24
N HIS A 93 4.41 42.30 -17.64
CA HIS A 93 3.40 42.52 -18.67
C HIS A 93 2.35 43.55 -18.22
N GLU A 94 1.85 43.46 -16.99
CA GLU A 94 0.91 44.45 -16.45
C GLU A 94 1.56 45.84 -16.35
N ALA A 95 2.82 45.92 -15.92
CA ALA A 95 3.57 47.18 -15.88
C ALA A 95 3.69 47.81 -17.27
N GLN A 96 3.97 47.00 -18.30
CA GLN A 96 4.07 47.46 -19.67
C GLN A 96 2.72 47.98 -20.20
N VAL A 97 1.61 47.31 -19.91
CA VAL A 97 0.26 47.77 -20.27
C VAL A 97 -0.04 49.11 -19.58
N ARG A 98 0.27 49.23 -18.29
CA ARG A 98 0.07 50.47 -17.52
C ARG A 98 0.88 51.63 -18.09
N ASP A 99 2.11 51.39 -18.52
CA ASP A 99 2.95 52.41 -19.13
C ASP A 99 2.46 52.81 -20.52
N ALA A 100 1.89 51.88 -21.30
CA ALA A 100 1.24 52.20 -22.57
C ALA A 100 -0.01 53.06 -22.37
N ASP A 101 -0.88 52.69 -21.42
CA ASP A 101 -2.11 53.42 -21.10
C ASP A 101 -1.84 54.86 -20.62
N ARG A 102 -0.74 55.09 -19.89
CA ARG A 102 -0.31 56.44 -19.47
C ARG A 102 0.02 57.35 -20.66
N LEU A 103 0.46 56.76 -21.78
CA LEU A 103 0.82 57.50 -22.99
C LEU A 103 -0.38 57.72 -23.92
N ASP A 104 -1.46 56.92 -23.81
CA ASP A 104 -2.65 57.07 -24.63
C ASP A 104 -3.58 58.17 -24.07
N PRO A 105 -3.77 59.29 -24.78
CA PRO A 105 -4.67 60.36 -24.34
C PRO A 105 -6.15 59.95 -24.31
N ARG A 106 -6.52 58.78 -24.86
CA ARG A 106 -7.89 58.24 -24.80
C ARG A 106 -8.19 57.49 -23.50
N VAL A 107 -7.17 57.11 -22.73
CA VAL A 107 -7.32 56.33 -21.49
C VAL A 107 -7.21 57.23 -20.27
N ASP A 108 -8.29 57.30 -19.48
CA ASP A 108 -8.29 57.99 -18.18
C ASP A 108 -7.75 57.11 -17.05
N HIS A 109 -6.43 57.00 -17.00
CA HIS A 109 -5.65 56.28 -16.00
C HIS A 109 -5.65 56.94 -14.61
N ARG A 110 -6.38 58.05 -14.39
CA ARG A 110 -6.51 58.72 -13.08
C ARG A 110 -7.88 58.50 -12.42
N SER A 111 -8.82 57.89 -13.14
CA SER A 111 -10.13 57.53 -12.59
C SER A 111 -10.01 56.40 -11.55
N ASP A 112 -10.86 56.43 -10.53
CA ASP A 112 -10.91 55.38 -9.50
C ASP A 112 -11.39 54.02 -10.06
N ASP A 113 -12.00 54.03 -11.24
CA ASP A 113 -12.50 52.85 -11.96
C ASP A 113 -11.48 52.26 -12.96
N TYR A 114 -10.23 52.77 -13.00
CA TYR A 114 -9.20 52.28 -13.92
C TYR A 114 -8.68 50.89 -13.51
N SER A 115 -8.76 49.93 -14.43
CA SER A 115 -8.15 48.61 -14.32
C SER A 115 -7.36 48.30 -15.59
N PRO A 116 -6.04 48.04 -15.53
CA PRO A 116 -5.26 47.68 -16.70
C PRO A 116 -5.75 46.34 -17.27
N GLN A 117 -6.20 46.33 -18.52
CA GLN A 117 -6.70 45.14 -19.18
C GLN A 117 -5.57 44.46 -19.95
N VAL A 118 -5.11 43.31 -19.43
CA VAL A 118 -4.14 42.45 -20.11
C VAL A 118 -4.87 41.49 -21.06
N PRO A 119 -4.67 41.56 -22.39
CA PRO A 119 -5.28 40.62 -23.32
C PRO A 119 -4.90 39.18 -22.98
N GLY A 120 -5.90 38.31 -22.73
CA GLY A 120 -5.68 36.89 -22.44
C GLY A 120 -5.40 36.54 -20.97
N SER A 121 -5.55 37.47 -20.02
CA SER A 121 -5.59 37.10 -18.59
C SER A 121 -6.88 36.35 -18.25
N VAL A 122 -6.85 35.50 -17.21
CA VAL A 122 -7.96 34.60 -16.82
C VAL A 122 -9.24 35.36 -16.48
N ASP A 123 -9.12 36.62 -16.07
CA ASP A 123 -10.24 37.52 -15.78
C ASP A 123 -10.94 38.03 -17.06
N GLN A 124 -10.33 37.88 -18.23
CA GLN A 124 -11.00 38.00 -19.52
C GLN A 124 -11.73 36.70 -19.88
N GLN A 125 -12.56 36.16 -18.98
CA GLN A 125 -13.53 35.18 -19.42
C GLN A 125 -14.44 35.89 -20.43
N PRO A 126 -14.40 35.53 -21.73
CA PRO A 126 -15.24 36.16 -22.73
C PRO A 126 -16.66 35.93 -22.25
N THR A 127 -17.41 37.00 -21.99
CA THR A 127 -18.85 36.85 -21.77
C THR A 127 -19.37 36.12 -23.00
N PRO A 128 -19.87 34.87 -22.88
CA PRO A 128 -20.36 34.16 -24.05
C PRO A 128 -21.41 35.07 -24.69
N PRO A 129 -21.36 35.29 -26.02
CA PRO A 129 -22.30 36.19 -26.66
C PRO A 129 -23.71 35.75 -26.28
N SER A 130 -24.45 36.67 -25.67
CA SER A 130 -25.81 36.43 -25.21
C SER A 130 -26.62 35.85 -26.38
N GLU A 131 -27.08 34.60 -26.26
CA GLU A 131 -27.92 33.90 -27.25
C GLU A 131 -29.31 34.55 -27.44
N ALA A 132 -29.50 35.80 -27.01
CA ALA A 132 -30.76 36.53 -27.03
C ALA A 132 -31.22 36.99 -28.43
N ASN A 133 -30.58 36.53 -29.51
CA ASN A 133 -31.02 36.83 -30.88
C ASN A 133 -30.94 35.63 -31.84
N ARG A 134 -31.23 34.42 -31.35
CA ARG A 134 -31.52 33.28 -32.24
C ARG A 134 -33.04 33.14 -32.41
N ALA A 135 -33.56 33.76 -33.46
CA ALA A 135 -34.85 33.39 -34.03
C ALA A 135 -34.82 31.90 -34.48
N PRO A 136 -35.92 31.14 -34.34
CA PRO A 136 -35.95 29.76 -34.78
C PRO A 136 -36.25 29.71 -36.28
N GLU A 137 -35.23 29.53 -37.12
CA GLU A 137 -35.42 29.23 -38.54
C GLU A 137 -34.75 27.89 -38.90
N THR A 138 -35.61 26.87 -38.97
CA THR A 138 -35.76 25.89 -40.07
C THR A 138 -34.51 25.26 -40.72
N SER A 139 -34.41 23.94 -40.50
CA SER A 139 -34.06 22.85 -41.43
C SER A 139 -33.45 23.19 -42.79
N HIS A 140 -32.29 22.60 -43.11
CA HIS A 140 -31.84 22.01 -44.41
C HIS A 140 -30.50 21.31 -44.12
N GLU A 141 -30.38 19.98 -44.03
CA GLU A 141 -30.28 18.98 -45.12
C GLU A 141 -29.39 19.42 -46.30
N THR A 142 -28.11 19.01 -46.27
CA THR A 142 -27.31 18.82 -47.49
C THR A 142 -26.38 17.62 -47.34
N THR A 143 -26.83 16.55 -47.98
CA THR A 143 -26.13 15.36 -48.48
C THR A 143 -24.82 15.69 -49.20
N HIS A 144 -23.74 14.94 -48.92
CA HIS A 144 -22.75 14.62 -49.93
C HIS A 144 -22.27 13.17 -49.80
N GLU A 145 -22.74 12.41 -50.78
CA GLU A 145 -22.42 11.04 -51.16
C GLU A 145 -21.29 11.08 -52.20
N THR A 146 -20.20 10.31 -51.99
CA THR A 146 -19.27 9.92 -53.07
C THR A 146 -18.73 8.52 -52.81
N THR A 147 -19.14 7.57 -53.65
CA THR A 147 -18.59 6.21 -53.90
C THR A 147 -18.99 5.88 -55.34
N PRO A 148 -18.10 5.40 -56.24
CA PRO A 148 -17.88 3.94 -56.43
C PRO A 148 -16.43 3.53 -56.82
N GLU A 149 -15.88 2.43 -56.28
CA GLU A 149 -15.77 1.06 -56.91
C GLU A 149 -14.56 0.93 -57.88
N ALA A 150 -13.60 0.01 -57.75
CA ALA A 150 -13.69 -1.45 -57.85
C ALA A 150 -12.41 -2.18 -57.33
N ALA A 151 -12.58 -3.45 -56.93
CA ALA A 151 -11.65 -4.39 -56.25
C ALA A 151 -10.79 -5.25 -57.23
N PRO A 152 -10.21 -6.43 -56.87
CA PRO A 152 -9.66 -6.96 -55.59
C PRO A 152 -8.24 -7.59 -55.74
N GLU A 153 -7.52 -7.90 -54.65
CA GLU A 153 -6.78 -9.17 -54.48
C GLU A 153 -6.19 -9.35 -53.06
N THR A 154 -6.75 -10.34 -52.38
CA THR A 154 -6.23 -11.29 -51.37
C THR A 154 -4.80 -11.11 -50.85
N THR A 155 -4.63 -11.07 -49.52
CA THR A 155 -3.88 -12.09 -48.71
C THR A 155 -4.22 -11.89 -47.22
N HIS A 156 -4.64 -12.99 -46.59
CA HIS A 156 -4.95 -13.12 -45.16
C HIS A 156 -3.67 -13.14 -44.31
N GLU A 157 -3.66 -12.45 -43.16
CA GLU A 157 -2.95 -12.94 -41.97
C GLU A 157 -3.61 -12.44 -40.68
N THR A 158 -4.47 -13.32 -40.15
CA THR A 158 -4.79 -13.63 -38.76
C THR A 158 -4.20 -12.73 -37.65
N ALA A 159 -5.04 -11.87 -37.08
CA ALA A 159 -4.95 -11.44 -35.69
C ALA A 159 -6.38 -11.48 -35.11
N PRO A 160 -6.63 -12.16 -33.97
CA PRO A 160 -7.98 -12.36 -33.48
C PRO A 160 -8.54 -11.06 -32.86
N GLU A 161 -9.60 -10.56 -33.47
CA GLU A 161 -10.53 -9.63 -32.86
C GLU A 161 -11.28 -10.28 -31.68
N GLN A 162 -11.61 -9.40 -30.75
CA GLN A 162 -12.47 -9.59 -29.59
C GLN A 162 -13.86 -10.11 -29.98
N PRO A 163 -14.49 -10.98 -29.16
CA PRO A 163 -15.94 -11.08 -29.15
C PRO A 163 -16.53 -10.00 -28.24
N THR A 164 -17.28 -9.12 -28.90
CA THR A 164 -18.60 -8.59 -28.55
C THR A 164 -19.15 -8.82 -27.13
N THR A 165 -19.61 -7.69 -26.59
CA THR A 165 -20.52 -7.49 -25.46
C THR A 165 -21.78 -8.35 -25.49
N ALA A 166 -22.03 -9.05 -24.38
CA ALA A 166 -23.35 -9.26 -23.80
C ALA A 166 -23.18 -9.47 -22.28
N ASP A 167 -23.82 -8.60 -21.50
CA ASP A 167 -24.15 -8.68 -20.07
C ASP A 167 -23.34 -9.61 -19.16
N GLU A 168 -22.63 -9.04 -18.16
CA GLU A 168 -22.91 -9.44 -16.78
C GLU A 168 -22.41 -8.40 -15.77
N GLN A 169 -23.26 -8.15 -14.79
CA GLN A 169 -23.07 -7.27 -13.65
C GLN A 169 -21.83 -7.61 -12.81
N ALA A 170 -21.33 -6.57 -12.14
CA ALA A 170 -20.45 -6.62 -10.97
C ALA A 170 -18.98 -7.01 -11.20
N ARG A 171 -18.08 -6.04 -10.97
CA ARG A 171 -17.03 -6.07 -9.92
C ARG A 171 -16.04 -4.93 -10.10
N THR A 172 -16.28 -3.83 -9.39
CA THR A 172 -15.25 -2.89 -8.94
C THR A 172 -14.36 -3.57 -7.88
N PRO A 173 -13.03 -3.65 -8.03
CA PRO A 173 -12.14 -3.95 -6.91
C PRO A 173 -11.87 -2.65 -6.15
N GLY A 174 -12.83 -2.25 -5.32
CA GLY A 174 -12.70 -1.15 -4.36
C GLY A 174 -12.23 -1.67 -3.00
N LEU A 175 -11.08 -1.16 -2.56
CA LEU A 175 -10.62 -0.89 -1.19
C LEU A 175 -11.35 -1.59 -0.01
N PRO A 176 -10.65 -2.29 0.91
CA PRO A 176 -11.27 -2.79 2.14
C PRO A 176 -11.72 -1.62 3.03
N GLN A 177 -13.04 -1.51 3.21
CA GLN A 177 -13.67 -0.58 4.14
C GLN A 177 -13.28 -0.93 5.58
N ARG A 178 -12.77 0.06 6.32
CA ARG A 178 -12.67 0.01 7.77
C ARG A 178 -14.08 -0.05 8.35
N THR A 179 -14.41 -1.12 9.05
CA THR A 179 -15.68 -1.28 9.76
C THR A 179 -15.77 -0.26 10.89
N ARG A 180 -16.70 0.68 10.74
CA ARG A 180 -17.16 1.60 11.79
C ARG A 180 -18.31 0.91 12.52
N GLY A 181 -18.00 0.22 13.59
CA GLY A 181 -18.96 -0.56 14.38
C GLY A 181 -18.43 -0.84 15.79
N ALA A 182 -17.97 0.22 16.46
CA ALA A 182 -17.60 0.20 17.87
C ALA A 182 -18.58 1.10 18.64
N GLN A 183 -19.78 0.60 18.91
CA GLN A 183 -20.65 1.06 19.99
C GLN A 183 -21.84 0.11 20.11
N GLU A 184 -22.20 -0.20 21.36
CA GLU A 184 -23.36 -0.98 21.83
C GLU A 184 -23.16 -2.50 21.97
N MET A 185 -22.49 -2.89 23.06
CA MET A 185 -22.72 -4.18 23.72
C MET A 185 -23.50 -3.91 25.02
N PRO A 186 -24.82 -4.18 25.08
CA PRO A 186 -25.56 -4.22 26.34
C PRO A 186 -25.12 -5.45 27.13
N GLY A 187 -24.74 -5.21 28.39
CA GLY A 187 -24.27 -6.24 29.31
C GLY A 187 -25.27 -7.37 29.48
N LYS A 188 -24.80 -8.60 29.33
CA LYS A 188 -25.38 -9.78 29.97
C LYS A 188 -24.65 -10.01 31.29
N PRO A 189 -25.36 -10.22 32.42
CA PRO A 189 -24.73 -10.49 33.69
C PRO A 189 -23.97 -11.82 33.64
N ILE A 190 -22.84 -11.84 34.32
CA ILE A 190 -21.97 -12.99 34.54
C ILE A 190 -22.75 -13.97 35.42
N GLU A 191 -23.25 -15.06 34.84
CA GLU A 191 -23.60 -16.25 35.62
C GLU A 191 -22.30 -16.93 36.05
N LYS A 192 -22.07 -16.92 37.37
CA LYS A 192 -21.21 -17.90 38.02
C LYS A 192 -21.83 -19.27 37.82
N THR A 193 -21.09 -20.14 37.15
CA THR A 193 -21.17 -21.57 37.42
C THR A 193 -19.76 -22.07 37.58
N ASP A 194 -19.41 -22.31 38.84
CA ASP A 194 -18.48 -23.33 39.24
C ASP A 194 -18.76 -24.60 38.42
N ASP A 195 -17.76 -25.13 37.74
CA ASP A 195 -17.41 -26.55 37.75
C ASP A 195 -16.46 -26.88 36.59
N GLY A 196 -15.28 -27.39 36.95
CA GLY A 196 -14.58 -28.39 36.16
C GLY A 196 -13.48 -27.89 35.22
N GLY A 197 -12.24 -28.29 35.53
CA GLY A 197 -11.26 -28.56 34.48
C GLY A 197 -9.90 -27.90 34.61
N GLY A 198 -9.32 -27.93 35.82
CA GLY A 198 -7.89 -27.64 35.98
C GLY A 198 -7.03 -28.65 35.21
N TRP A 199 -6.15 -28.16 34.33
CA TRP A 199 -5.11 -28.98 33.69
C TRP A 199 -3.70 -28.37 33.69
N PHE A 200 -3.46 -27.25 34.37
CA PHE A 200 -2.11 -26.70 34.45
C PHE A 200 -1.79 -26.09 35.81
N THR A 201 -1.46 -26.96 36.77
CA THR A 201 -0.47 -26.58 37.80
C THR A 201 0.70 -27.53 37.73
N ARG A 202 1.79 -27.03 37.14
CA ARG A 202 3.16 -27.46 37.47
C ARG A 202 3.29 -27.46 39.00
N LYS A 203 3.85 -28.53 39.54
CA LYS A 203 4.54 -28.48 40.82
C LYS A 203 5.73 -29.42 40.74
N ASP A 204 6.88 -28.83 40.41
CA ASP A 204 8.15 -29.25 40.96
C ASP A 204 8.11 -29.13 42.50
N SER A 205 9.08 -29.79 43.14
CA SER A 205 9.57 -29.58 44.51
C SER A 205 9.20 -30.64 45.54
N ASP A 206 10.19 -31.53 45.70
CA ASP A 206 10.88 -31.88 46.94
C ASP A 206 10.36 -32.99 47.87
N LYS A 207 11.19 -34.05 47.91
CA LYS A 207 11.78 -34.73 49.07
C LYS A 207 10.98 -34.81 50.38
N ALA A 208 10.82 -36.03 50.87
CA ALA A 208 11.39 -36.51 52.14
C ALA A 208 11.39 -38.05 52.16
#